data_AF-A0A1V1P3U2-F1
#
_entry.id   AF-A0A1V1P3U2-F1
#
_cell.length_a   1.000
_cell.length_b   1.000
_cell.length_c   1.000
_cell.angle_alpha   90.00
_cell.angle_beta   90.00
_cell.angle_gamma   90.00
#
_symmetry.space_group_name_H-M   'P 1'
#
loop_
_entity.id
_entity.type
_entity.pdbx_description
1 polymer ?
#
loop_
_entity_poly.entity_id
_entity_poly.type
_entity_poly.pdbx_seq_one_letter_code
_entity_poly.pdbx_strand_id
1 'polypeptide(L)'
;MPPHQFVLNWIDEARRFAPTLKMVSLGQTQRQQTLDKAGKYHVVVCSYGLLQQKQVAAMLSEASWEMVILDEAQAIKNYFTKRSQAAM
;
A
#
# COMPACT_ATOMS: atom_id res chain seq x y z
N MET A 1 -1.77 -11.49 -12.85
CA MET A 1 -2.20 -10.09 -13.01
C MET A 1 -1.13 -9.20 -12.40
N PRO A 2 -0.58 -8.20 -13.12
CA PRO A 2 0.53 -7.39 -12.61
C PRO A 2 0.13 -6.62 -11.35
N PRO A 3 1.02 -6.49 -10.36
CA PRO A 3 0.72 -5.91 -9.04
C PRO A 3 0.24 -4.45 -9.09
N HIS A 4 0.54 -3.73 -10.17
CA HIS A 4 0.06 -2.37 -10.43
C HIS A 4 -1.46 -2.30 -10.65
N GLN A 5 -2.08 -3.37 -11.12
CA GLN A 5 -3.48 -3.36 -11.54
C GLN A 5 -4.46 -3.33 -10.36
N PHE A 6 -4.07 -3.91 -9.22
CA PHE A 6 -4.88 -3.88 -7.99
C PHE A 6 -4.96 -2.49 -7.37
N VAL A 7 -3.84 -1.75 -7.36
CA VAL A 7 -3.79 -0.38 -6.82
C VAL A 7 -4.71 0.55 -7.61
N LEU A 8 -4.71 0.44 -8.94
CA LEU A 8 -5.61 1.22 -9.79
C LEU A 8 -7.07 0.83 -9.58
N ASN A 9 -7.36 -0.48 -9.46
CA ASN A 9 -8.73 -0.94 -9.20
C ASN A 9 -9.28 -0.37 -7.89
N TRP A 10 -8.49 -0.37 -6.82
CA TRP A 10 -8.87 0.24 -5.54
C TRP A 10 -9.16 1.74 -5.67
N ILE A 11 -8.38 2.47 -6.47
CA ILE A 11 -8.62 3.89 -6.74
C ILE A 11 -9.94 4.11 -7.47
N ASP A 12 -10.21 3.31 -8.51
CA ASP A 12 -11.43 3.43 -9.31
C ASP A 12 -12.68 3.04 -8.51
N GLU A 13 -12.60 1.98 -7.71
CA GLU A 13 -13.69 1.57 -6.83
C GLU A 13 -13.97 2.60 -5.74
N ALA A 14 -12.93 3.13 -5.09
CA ALA A 14 -13.11 4.18 -4.10
C ALA A 14 -13.70 5.46 -4.72
N ARG A 15 -13.31 5.81 -5.95
CA ARG A 15 -13.94 6.93 -6.66
C ARG A 15 -15.42 6.67 -6.92
N ARG A 16 -15.80 5.42 -7.21
CA ARG A 16 -17.19 5.04 -7.48
C ARG A 16 -18.05 4.97 -6.22
N PHE A 17 -17.54 4.37 -5.15
CA PHE A 17 -18.32 4.05 -3.94
C PHE A 17 -18.11 5.04 -2.79
N ALA A 18 -16.96 5.71 -2.74
CA ALA A 18 -16.60 6.66 -1.68
C ALA A 18 -15.89 7.91 -2.26
N PRO A 19 -16.55 8.69 -3.13
CA PRO A 19 -15.94 9.80 -3.87
C PRO A 19 -15.42 10.94 -2.97
N THR A 20 -15.83 10.98 -1.71
CA THR A 20 -15.33 11.94 -0.71
C THR A 20 -13.92 11.59 -0.22
N LEU A 21 -13.46 10.35 -0.42
CA LEU A 21 -12.11 9.91 -0.08
C LEU A 21 -11.12 10.31 -1.18
N LYS A 22 -9.98 10.84 -0.74
CA LYS A 22 -8.87 11.22 -1.61
C LYS A 22 -7.87 10.06 -1.65
N MET A 23 -8.00 9.24 -2.69
CA MET A 23 -7.10 8.12 -2.92
C MET A 23 -5.74 8.61 -3.42
N VAL A 24 -4.68 8.11 -2.81
CA VAL A 24 -3.30 8.46 -3.12
C VAL A 24 -2.48 7.18 -3.30
N SER A 25 -1.97 6.96 -4.51
CA SER A 25 -1.07 5.83 -4.77
C SER A 25 0.35 6.16 -4.32
N LEU A 26 0.96 5.27 -3.55
CA LEU A 26 2.37 5.37 -3.17
C LEU A 26 3.25 4.93 -4.35
N GLY A 27 3.71 5.91 -5.15
CA GLY A 27 4.57 5.69 -6.30
C GLY A 27 6.06 5.46 -5.97
N GLN A 28 6.90 5.35 -7.00
CA GLN A 28 8.36 5.23 -6.83
C GLN A 28 9.05 6.58 -6.51
N THR A 29 8.44 7.69 -6.92
CA THR A 29 9.01 9.04 -6.79
C THR A 29 8.16 9.86 -5.80
N GLN A 30 8.80 10.67 -4.95
CA GLN A 30 8.15 11.61 -4.01
C GLN A 30 7.31 11.02 -2.85
N ARG A 31 7.61 9.79 -2.41
CA ARG A 31 6.85 9.10 -1.35
C ARG A 31 6.68 9.90 -0.05
N GLN A 32 7.74 10.56 0.41
CA GLN A 32 7.70 11.37 1.64
C GLN A 32 6.73 12.54 1.52
N GLN A 33 6.85 13.33 0.44
CA GLN A 33 5.94 14.46 0.19
C GLN A 33 4.48 14.01 0.06
N THR A 34 4.25 12.82 -0.50
CA THR A 34 2.93 12.24 -0.62
C THR A 34 2.32 11.91 0.75
N LEU A 35 3.13 11.39 1.68
CA LEU A 35 2.70 11.14 3.05
C LEU A 35 2.54 12.43 3.86
N ASP A 36 3.46 13.38 3.72
CA ASP A 36 3.37 14.67 4.41
C ASP A 36 2.11 15.47 3.99
N LYS A 37 1.64 15.27 2.76
CA LYS A 37 0.40 15.87 2.25
C LYS A 37 -0.85 15.03 2.57
N ALA A 38 -0.70 13.80 3.05
CA ALA A 38 -1.82 12.95 3.42
C ALA A 38 -2.44 13.48 4.73
N GLY A 39 -3.59 14.15 4.60
CA GLY A 39 -4.36 14.69 5.72
C GLY A 39 -5.72 14.00 5.85
N LYS A 40 -6.70 14.72 6.43
CA LYS A 40 -8.08 14.21 6.56
C LYS A 40 -8.64 13.71 5.22
N TYR A 41 -9.35 12.58 5.27
CA TYR A 41 -9.96 11.90 4.12
C TYR A 41 -8.98 11.37 3.06
N HIS A 42 -7.67 11.34 3.32
CA HIS A 42 -6.71 10.72 2.41
C HIS A 42 -6.57 9.23 2.72
N VAL A 43 -6.53 8.42 1.67
CA VAL A 43 -6.28 6.98 1.76
C VAL A 43 -5.05 6.69 0.92
N VAL A 44 -4.01 6.21 1.56
CA VAL A 44 -2.75 5.85 0.89
C VAL A 44 -2.80 4.38 0.52
N VAL A 45 -2.65 4.08 -0.78
CA VAL A 45 -2.64 2.73 -1.31
C VAL A 45 -1.22 2.38 -1.74
N CYS A 46 -0.70 1.26 -1.24
CA CYS A 46 0.64 0.77 -1.54
C CYS A 46 0.57 -0.70 -1.93
N SER A 47 1.41 -1.12 -2.88
CA SER A 47 1.53 -2.55 -3.22
C SER A 47 2.42 -3.27 -2.21
N TYR A 48 2.15 -4.56 -1.97
CA TYR A 48 3.00 -5.37 -1.10
C TYR A 48 4.48 -5.42 -1.52
N GLY A 49 4.76 -5.35 -2.83
CA GLY A 49 6.14 -5.30 -3.33
C GLY A 49 6.89 -4.03 -2.91
N LEU A 50 6.19 -2.90 -2.82
CA LEU A 50 6.75 -1.64 -2.31
C LEU A 50 6.89 -1.67 -0.79
N LEU A 51 5.89 -2.21 -0.07
CA LEU A 51 5.93 -2.33 1.39
C LEU A 51 7.13 -3.14 1.89
N GLN A 52 7.61 -4.13 1.12
CA GLN A 52 8.79 -4.94 1.47
C GLN A 52 10.11 -4.16 1.42
N GLN A 53 10.15 -3.00 0.76
CA GLN A 53 11.34 -2.16 0.75
C GLN A 53 11.52 -1.55 2.14
N LYS A 54 12.64 -1.83 2.82
CA LYS A 54 12.91 -1.36 4.19
C LYS A 54 12.66 0.14 4.38
N GLN A 55 13.07 0.95 3.41
CA GLN A 55 12.88 2.39 3.43
C GLN A 55 11.39 2.78 3.40
N VAL A 56 10.57 2.07 2.61
CA VAL A 56 9.13 2.32 2.52
C VAL A 56 8.43 1.89 3.80
N ALA A 57 8.79 0.72 4.33
CA ALA A 57 8.24 0.23 5.60
C ALA A 57 8.55 1.19 6.75
N ALA A 58 9.79 1.66 6.86
CA ALA A 58 10.19 2.64 7.88
C ALA A 58 9.39 3.94 7.76
N MET A 59 9.32 4.49 6.56
CA MET A 59 8.58 5.72 6.27
C MET A 59 7.08 5.60 6.60
N LEU A 60 6.44 4.48 6.25
CA LEU A 60 5.04 4.24 6.59
C LEU A 60 4.84 4.00 8.10
N SER A 61 5.84 3.48 8.81
CA SER A 61 5.78 3.27 10.26
C SER A 61 5.93 4.56 11.08
N GLU A 62 6.55 5.59 10.50
CA GLU A 62 6.64 6.93 11.12
C GLU A 62 5.32 7.71 11.01
N ALA A 63 4.50 7.39 10.02
CA ALA A 63 3.17 7.98 9.86
C ALA A 63 2.16 7.37 10.86
N SER A 64 1.29 8.22 11.41
CA SER A 64 0.17 7.78 12.25
C SER A 64 -1.04 7.45 11.38
N TRP A 65 -1.61 6.25 11.56
CA TRP A 65 -2.74 5.75 10.78
C TRP A 65 -3.95 5.52 11.68
N GLU A 66 -5.11 6.02 11.26
CA GLU A 66 -6.39 5.72 11.90
C GLU A 66 -6.84 4.28 11.63
N MET A 67 -6.51 3.77 10.44
CA MET A 67 -6.90 2.43 10.00
C MET A 67 -5.90 1.90 8.98
N VAL A 68 -5.63 0.59 9.07
CA VAL A 68 -4.82 -0.14 8.10
C VAL A 68 -5.64 -1.31 7.57
N ILE A 69 -5.74 -1.41 6.24
CA ILE A 69 -6.45 -2.49 5.56
C ILE A 69 -5.44 -3.30 4.77
N LEU A 70 -5.44 -4.61 4.98
CA LEU A 70 -4.59 -5.55 4.27
C LEU A 70 -5.47 -6.37 3.34
N ASP A 71 -5.54 -5.95 2.09
CA ASP A 71 -6.23 -6.71 1.05
C ASP A 71 -5.44 -8.00 0.74
N GLU A 72 -6.14 -9.11 0.50
CA GLU A 72 -5.49 -10.41 0.26
C GLU A 72 -4.51 -10.83 1.38
N ALA A 73 -4.90 -10.73 2.66
CA ALA A 73 -4.03 -11.03 3.81
C ALA A 73 -3.39 -12.45 3.79
N GLN A 74 -3.93 -13.37 2.99
CA GLN A 74 -3.31 -14.66 2.70
C GLN A 74 -1.93 -14.55 2.02
N ALA A 75 -1.67 -13.47 1.27
CA ALA A 75 -0.38 -13.18 0.66
C ALA A 75 0.74 -13.03 1.70
N ILE A 76 0.43 -12.54 2.91
CA ILE A 76 1.37 -12.40 4.01
C ILE A 76 1.72 -13.77 4.60
N LYS A 77 0.73 -14.66 4.74
CA LYS A 77 0.96 -16.05 5.20
C LYS A 77 1.86 -16.82 4.23
N ASN A 78 1.70 -16.63 2.92
CA ASN A 78 2.50 -17.27 1.88
C ASN A 78 3.86 -16.60 1.61
N TYR A 79 4.14 -15.45 2.23
CA TYR A 79 5.46 -14.81 2.13
C TYR A 79 6.52 -15.55 2.95
N PHE A 80 6.14 -16.08 4.13
CA PHE A 80 7.03 -16.91 4.95
C PHE A 80 7.46 -18.20 4.23
N THR A 81 6.57 -18.80 3.45
CA THR A 81 6.86 -20.06 2.73
C THR A 81 7.77 -19.86 1.52
N LYS A 82 7.65 -18.75 0.78
CA LYS A 82 8.53 -18.48 -0.39
C LYS A 82 9.98 -18.14 -0.03
N ARG A 83 10.26 -17.54 1.14
CA ARG A 83 11.65 -17.41 1.63
C ARG A 83 12.26 -18.77 1.98
N SER A 84 11.45 -19.75 2.38
CA SER A 84 11.94 -21.09 2.69
C SER A 84 12.35 -21.88 1.44
N GLN A 85 11.82 -21.54 0.26
CA GLN A 85 12.13 -22.23 -1.00
C GLN A 85 13.33 -21.62 -1.75
N ALA A 86 13.71 -20.38 -1.44
CA ALA A 86 14.92 -19.74 -1.98
C ALA A 86 16.17 -19.97 -1.10
N ALA A 87 16.03 -20.72 -0.01
CA ALA A 87 17.10 -21.08 0.93
C ALA A 87 17.38 -22.59 0.97
N MET A 88 16.83 -23.37 0.02
CA MET A 88 17.16 -24.78 -0.24
C MET A 88 17.91 -24.91 -1.56
#